data_AF-F0SMR9-F1
#
_entry.id   AF-F0SMR9-F1
#
_cell.length_a   1.000
_cell.length_b   1.000
_cell.length_c   1.000
_cell.angle_alpha   90.00
_cell.angle_beta   90.00
_cell.angle_gamma   90.00
#
_symmetry.space_group_name_H-M   'P 1'
#
loop_
_entity.id
_entity.type
_entity.pdbx_description
1 polymer ?
#
loop_
_entity_poly.entity_id
_entity_poly.type
_entity_poly.pdbx_seq_one_letter_code
_entity_poly.pdbx_strand_id
1 'polypeptide(L)'
;MDYEDSDWDDDYDDYGDDDFGDDDEVDTISCPECGADVYEEADSCPVCGCYLHHGLYAGSRYPWYTFGGALAEWSPFWLFLAMAGVIGVIFVLMVL
;
A
#
# COMPACT_ATOMS: atom_id res chain seq x y z
N MET A 1 -50.25 -22.34 37.11
CA MET A 1 -48.82 -22.06 37.35
C MET A 1 -48.46 -20.99 36.36
N ASP A 2 -48.49 -19.74 36.85
CA ASP A 2 -47.91 -18.57 36.20
C ASP A 2 -46.41 -18.78 36.17
N TYR A 3 -45.82 -18.81 34.98
CA TYR A 3 -44.37 -18.81 34.82
C TYR A 3 -43.96 -17.38 34.49
N GLU A 4 -43.54 -16.69 35.54
CA GLU A 4 -42.83 -15.41 35.49
C GLU A 4 -41.52 -15.57 34.71
N ASP A 5 -41.38 -14.67 33.74
CA ASP A 5 -40.20 -13.85 33.46
C ASP A 5 -38.83 -14.53 33.59
N SER A 6 -38.25 -14.88 32.44
CA SER A 6 -36.80 -14.94 32.29
C SER A 6 -36.39 -13.75 31.44
N ASP A 7 -36.01 -12.66 32.11
CA ASP A 7 -35.12 -11.62 31.59
C ASP A 7 -33.92 -12.30 30.95
N TRP A 8 -33.94 -12.39 29.61
CA TRP A 8 -32.76 -12.74 28.84
C TRP A 8 -31.97 -11.45 28.67
N ASP A 9 -31.10 -11.19 29.65
CA ASP A 9 -30.00 -10.23 29.58
C ASP A 9 -29.19 -10.49 28.29
N ASP A 10 -29.37 -9.57 27.35
CA ASP A 10 -28.36 -8.89 26.55
C ASP A 10 -26.90 -9.32 26.79
N ASP A 11 -26.44 -10.22 25.93
CA ASP A 11 -25.14 -10.08 25.28
C ASP A 11 -25.23 -10.75 23.90
N TYR A 12 -25.91 -10.06 22.98
CA TYR A 12 -25.78 -10.37 21.56
C TYR A 12 -24.40 -9.85 21.17
N ASP A 13 -23.41 -10.73 21.28
CA ASP A 13 -22.11 -10.54 20.67
C ASP A 13 -22.34 -10.26 19.18
N ASP A 14 -22.26 -8.98 18.81
CA ASP A 14 -22.35 -8.44 17.46
C ASP A 14 -21.11 -8.90 16.67
N TYR A 15 -21.12 -10.18 16.29
CA TYR A 15 -20.18 -10.75 15.35
C TYR A 15 -20.62 -10.40 13.93
N GLY A 16 -19.76 -9.66 13.25
CA GLY A 16 -19.68 -9.68 11.80
C GLY A 16 -20.14 -8.38 11.16
N ASP A 17 -19.27 -7.37 11.25
CA ASP A 17 -19.01 -6.57 10.06
C ASP A 17 -17.50 -6.30 10.00
N ASP A 18 -16.74 -7.39 9.87
CA ASP A 18 -15.53 -7.31 9.10
C ASP A 18 -15.94 -6.86 7.69
N ASP A 19 -15.84 -5.55 7.45
CA ASP A 19 -15.75 -4.95 6.12
C ASP A 19 -14.44 -5.45 5.48
N PHE A 20 -14.39 -6.76 5.21
CA PHE A 20 -13.83 -7.28 3.99
C PHE A 20 -14.80 -6.85 2.89
N GLY A 21 -14.73 -5.58 2.50
CA GLY A 21 -14.84 -5.23 1.11
C GLY A 21 -13.81 -6.08 0.37
N ASP A 22 -14.19 -7.32 0.07
CA ASP A 22 -13.65 -8.11 -1.01
C ASP A 22 -14.03 -7.31 -2.25
N ASP A 23 -13.18 -6.33 -2.50
CA ASP A 23 -13.18 -5.56 -3.70
C ASP A 23 -12.68 -6.52 -4.77
N ASP A 24 -13.58 -7.43 -5.18
CA ASP A 24 -13.57 -8.12 -6.47
C ASP A 24 -13.67 -7.08 -7.62
N GLU A 25 -13.12 -5.87 -7.45
CA GLU A 25 -12.76 -4.93 -8.49
C GLU A 25 -11.72 -5.65 -9.32
N VAL A 26 -12.21 -6.44 -10.28
CA VAL A 26 -11.41 -6.89 -11.41
C VAL A 26 -10.65 -5.68 -11.96
N ASP A 27 -9.33 -5.67 -11.73
CA ASP A 27 -8.48 -4.56 -12.10
C ASP A 27 -8.55 -4.37 -13.62
N THR A 28 -9.21 -3.27 -14.03
CA THR A 28 -9.34 -2.87 -15.43
C THR A 28 -8.57 -1.57 -15.66
N ILE A 29 -7.86 -1.52 -16.77
CA ILE A 29 -7.12 -0.36 -17.26
C ILE A 29 -7.79 0.20 -18.51
N SER A 30 -7.74 1.51 -18.67
CA SER A 30 -8.22 2.15 -19.90
C SER A 30 -7.17 2.07 -21.01
N CYS A 31 -7.60 1.60 -22.18
CA CYS A 31 -6.73 1.48 -23.35
C CYS A 31 -6.25 2.87 -23.84
N PRO A 32 -4.93 3.06 -24.11
CA PRO A 32 -4.39 4.36 -24.51
C PRO A 32 -4.81 4.82 -25.91
N GLU A 33 -5.22 3.90 -26.79
CA GLU A 33 -5.62 4.22 -28.17
C GLU A 33 -7.12 4.45 -28.30
N CYS A 34 -7.95 3.58 -27.71
CA CYS A 34 -9.41 3.64 -27.86
C CYS A 34 -10.16 4.05 -26.60
N GLY A 35 -9.51 4.12 -25.44
CA GLY A 35 -10.13 4.47 -24.17
C GLY A 35 -11.11 3.44 -23.63
N ALA A 36 -11.12 2.22 -24.18
CA ALA A 36 -11.97 1.13 -23.69
C ALA A 36 -11.36 0.54 -22.42
N ASP A 37 -12.22 0.13 -21.48
CA ASP A 37 -11.78 -0.56 -20.28
C ASP A 37 -11.46 -2.02 -20.63
N VAL A 38 -10.24 -2.43 -20.26
CA VAL A 38 -9.71 -3.77 -20.54
C VAL A 38 -9.08 -4.30 -19.26
N TYR A 39 -9.20 -5.60 -19.00
CA TYR A 39 -8.51 -6.24 -17.89
C TYR A 39 -7.00 -6.00 -17.97
N GLU A 40 -6.38 -5.73 -16.83
CA GLU A 40 -4.94 -5.46 -16.76
C GLU A 40 -4.09 -6.63 -17.25
N GLU A 41 -4.59 -7.86 -17.11
CA GLU A 41 -3.92 -9.09 -17.54
C GLU A 41 -4.03 -9.35 -19.06
N ALA A 42 -4.82 -8.57 -19.79
CA ALA A 42 -4.99 -8.78 -21.23
C ALA A 42 -3.73 -8.34 -22.00
N ASP A 43 -3.17 -9.22 -22.82
CA ASP A 43 -2.02 -8.90 -23.69
C ASP A 43 -2.39 -7.88 -24.79
N SER A 44 -3.65 -7.87 -25.22
CA SER A 44 -4.14 -7.02 -26.30
C SER A 44 -5.57 -6.57 -26.05
N CYS A 45 -5.86 -5.30 -26.37
CA CYS A 45 -7.21 -4.77 -26.22
C CYS A 45 -8.16 -5.37 -27.29
N PRO A 46 -9.33 -5.91 -26.89
CA PRO A 46 -10.29 -6.53 -27.81
C PRO A 46 -11.03 -5.54 -28.71
N VAL A 47 -10.94 -4.23 -28.43
CA VAL A 47 -11.62 -3.17 -29.18
C VAL A 47 -10.75 -2.61 -30.30
N CYS A 48 -9.50 -2.24 -30.02
CA CYS A 48 -8.56 -1.68 -30.99
C CYS A 48 -7.60 -2.72 -31.60
N GLY A 49 -7.34 -3.85 -30.92
CA GLY A 49 -6.27 -4.79 -31.26
C GLY A 49 -4.85 -4.32 -30.89
N CYS A 50 -4.72 -3.24 -30.13
CA CYS A 50 -3.45 -2.68 -29.69
C CYS A 50 -2.89 -3.42 -28.46
N TYR A 51 -1.55 -3.55 -28.39
CA TYR A 51 -0.86 -4.34 -27.36
C TYR A 51 -0.75 -3.56 -26.04
N LEU A 52 -1.12 -4.20 -24.92
CA LEU A 52 -1.09 -3.60 -23.60
C LEU A 52 0.17 -4.08 -22.87
N HIS A 53 1.07 -3.16 -22.52
CA HIS A 53 2.25 -3.49 -21.74
C HIS A 53 1.92 -3.40 -20.24
N HIS A 54 1.88 -4.54 -19.54
CA HIS A 54 1.53 -4.74 -18.11
C HIS A 54 2.39 -3.95 -17.09
N GLY A 55 3.27 -3.03 -17.53
CA GLY A 55 4.23 -2.33 -16.67
C GLY A 55 4.15 -0.81 -16.64
N LEU A 56 3.26 -0.17 -17.43
CA LEU A 56 3.27 1.30 -17.57
C LEU A 56 2.00 2.01 -17.04
N TYR A 57 0.92 1.27 -16.77
CA TYR A 57 -0.37 1.87 -16.38
C TYR A 57 -1.04 1.21 -15.18
N ALA A 58 -0.41 0.21 -14.57
CA ALA A 58 -0.80 -0.22 -13.23
C ALA A 58 -0.55 0.98 -12.31
N GLY A 59 -1.63 1.71 -12.06
CA GLY A 59 -1.67 2.83 -11.15
C GLY A 59 -1.06 2.34 -9.86
N SER A 60 0.17 2.79 -9.64
CA SER A 60 0.96 2.49 -8.47
C SER A 60 0.30 3.06 -7.21
N ARG A 61 -0.85 2.51 -6.84
CA ARG A 61 -1.28 2.34 -5.47
C ARG A 61 -0.22 1.43 -4.89
N TYR A 62 0.81 2.02 -4.27
CA TYR A 62 1.78 1.28 -3.50
C TYR A 62 1.33 1.25 -2.04
N PRO A 63 0.47 0.30 -1.59
CA PRO A 63 0.04 0.26 -0.18
C PRO A 63 1.12 -0.28 0.78
N TRP A 64 2.33 -0.61 0.30
CA TRP A 64 3.35 -1.30 1.09
C TRP A 64 4.68 -0.53 1.27
N TYR A 65 4.82 0.70 0.77
CA TYR A 65 6.04 1.53 0.96
C TYR A 65 6.07 2.35 2.28
N THR A 66 5.20 2.07 3.25
CA THR A 66 5.24 2.78 4.56
C THR A 66 6.31 2.26 5.53
N PHE A 67 6.97 1.13 5.25
CA PHE A 67 8.18 0.75 6.01
C PHE A 67 9.47 1.40 5.48
N GLY A 68 9.45 2.00 4.29
CA GLY A 68 10.60 2.73 3.72
C GLY A 68 10.53 4.25 3.93
N GLY A 69 9.34 4.81 4.18
CA GLY A 69 9.11 6.25 4.34
C GLY A 69 9.28 6.78 5.77
N ALA A 70 9.17 5.93 6.80
CA ALA A 70 9.25 6.36 8.20
C ALA A 70 10.66 6.78 8.67
N LEU A 71 11.71 6.53 7.87
CA LEU A 71 13.06 7.00 8.14
C LEU A 71 13.40 8.33 7.44
N ALA A 72 12.53 8.84 6.56
CA ALA A 72 12.80 10.06 5.80
C ALA A 72 12.85 11.32 6.68
N GLU A 73 12.14 11.33 7.80
CA GLU A 73 12.09 12.47 8.73
C GLU A 73 13.29 12.49 9.71
N TRP A 74 13.93 11.33 9.93
CA TRP A 74 15.14 11.18 10.78
C TRP A 74 16.43 11.08 9.96
N SER A 75 16.30 11.03 8.64
CA SER A 75 17.38 10.93 7.64
C SER A 75 18.48 11.99 7.77
N PRO A 76 18.21 13.29 8.06
CA PRO A 76 19.30 14.25 8.17
C PRO A 76 20.20 13.98 9.38
N PHE A 77 19.65 13.57 10.52
CA PHE A 77 20.45 13.43 11.76
C PHE A 77 21.45 12.27 11.69
N TRP A 78 21.04 11.12 11.14
CA TRP A 78 21.94 9.98 10.95
C TRP A 78 23.04 10.28 9.91
N LEU A 79 22.72 11.02 8.84
CA LEU A 79 23.72 11.49 7.88
C LEU A 79 24.71 12.47 8.53
N PHE A 80 24.24 13.39 9.36
CA PHE A 80 25.10 14.30 10.12
C PHE A 80 26.01 13.56 11.10
N LEU A 81 25.51 12.56 11.83
CA LEU A 81 26.31 11.73 12.74
C LEU A 81 27.39 10.93 11.99
N ALA A 82 27.02 10.31 10.87
CA ALA A 82 27.97 9.58 10.03
C ALA A 82 29.05 10.50 9.47
N MET A 83 28.67 11.68 8.96
CA MET A 83 29.61 12.65 8.41
C MET A 83 30.54 13.23 9.49
N ALA A 84 30.01 13.56 10.68
CA ALA A 84 30.80 14.05 11.80
C ALA A 84 31.85 13.03 12.27
N GLY A 85 31.49 11.74 12.30
CA GLY A 85 32.44 10.66 12.62
C GLY A 85 33.59 10.58 11.61
N VAL A 86 33.28 10.58 10.31
CA VAL A 86 34.30 10.54 9.25
C VAL A 86 35.22 11.76 9.30
N ILE A 87 34.67 12.96 9.50
CA ILE A 87 35.45 14.20 9.62
C ILE A 87 36.39 14.13 10.84
N GLY A 88 35.93 13.64 11.98
CA GLY A 88 36.74 13.50 13.19
C GLY A 88 37.94 12.57 13.00
N VAL A 89 37.75 11.42 12.34
CA VAL A 89 38.84 10.48 12.05
C VAL A 89 39.88 11.12 11.12
N ILE A 90 39.44 11.79 10.06
CA ILE A 90 40.34 12.48 9.12
C ILE A 90 41.15 13.56 9.84
N PHE A 91 40.52 14.36 10.70
CA PHE A 91 41.20 15.40 11.46
C PHE A 91 42.28 14.82 12.38
N VAL A 92 41.98 13.74 13.10
CA VAL A 92 42.94 13.05 13.96
C VAL A 92 44.13 12.52 13.15
N LEU A 93 43.89 11.93 11.98
CA LEU A 93 44.96 11.42 11.10
C LEU A 93 45.83 12.51 10.48
N MET A 94 45.31 13.73 10.30
CA MET A 94 46.10 14.86 9.79
C MET A 94 46.87 15.60 10.87
N VAL A 95 46.43 15.51 12.13
CA VAL A 95 47.05 16.20 13.27
C VAL A 95 48.11 15.36 13.97
N LEU A 96 47.96 14.03 13.96
CA LEU A 96 48.98 13.06 14.41
C LEU A 96 50.07 12.86 13.36
#